data_AF-A0AAD7DYA1-F1
#
_entry.id   AF-A0AAD7DYA1-F1
#
_cell.length_a   1.000
_cell.length_b   1.000
_cell.length_c   1.000
_cell.angle_alpha   90.00
_cell.angle_beta   90.00
_cell.angle_gamma   90.00
#
_symmetry.space_group_name_H-M   'P 1'
#
loop_
_entity.id
_entity.type
_entity.pdbx_description
1 polymer ?
#
loop_
_entity_poly.entity_id
_entity_poly.type
_entity_poly.pdbx_seq_one_letter_code
_entity_poly.pdbx_strand_id
1 'polypeptide(L)' 'MQFVQPANGSTCTGGTPCSLQWLDDGDAPLLNEIGVVTAGLFTGKQQLVQTIKPLDVSNLHSVQFTPNAQAGPNSGS' A
#
# COMPACT_ATOMS: atom_id res chain seq x y z
N MET A 1 5.38 10.62 -8.36
CA MET A 1 5.10 9.24 -7.83
C MET A 1 3.71 8.80 -8.25
N GLN A 2 3.63 7.73 -9.03
CA GLN A 2 2.36 7.14 -9.47
C GLN A 2 2.18 5.73 -8.92
N PHE A 3 1.04 5.46 -8.29
CA PHE A 3 0.67 4.12 -7.80
C PHE A 3 0.06 3.28 -8.93
N VAL A 4 0.56 2.06 -9.14
CA VAL A 4 0.14 1.19 -10.27
C VAL A 4 -0.45 -0.15 -9.86
N GLN A 5 -0.11 -0.67 -8.67
CA GLN A 5 -0.69 -1.91 -8.14
C GLN A 5 -0.96 -1.82 -6.64
N PRO A 6 -2.09 -2.36 -6.15
CA PRO A 6 -3.18 -2.97 -6.91
C PRO A 6 -3.93 -1.95 -7.78
N ALA A 7 -4.22 -2.31 -9.03
CA ALA A 7 -4.99 -1.48 -9.94
C ALA A 7 -6.49 -1.49 -9.55
N ASN A 8 -7.26 -0.57 -10.14
CA ASN A 8 -8.71 -0.57 -9.93
C ASN A 8 -9.31 -1.93 -10.36
N GLY A 9 -10.11 -2.54 -9.48
CA GLY A 9 -10.68 -3.88 -9.68
C GLY A 9 -9.81 -5.04 -9.20
N SER A 10 -8.55 -4.80 -8.83
CA SER A 10 -7.72 -5.83 -8.18
C SER A 10 -8.22 -6.13 -6.78
N THR A 11 -8.10 -7.39 -6.37
CA THR A 11 -8.47 -7.85 -5.02
C THR A 11 -7.24 -8.41 -4.32
N CYS A 12 -6.95 -7.92 -3.11
CA CYS A 12 -5.98 -8.51 -2.21
C CYS A 12 -6.69 -9.15 -1.02
N THR A 13 -6.43 -10.43 -0.80
CA THR A 13 -7.09 -11.22 0.23
C THR A 13 -6.34 -11.14 1.55
N GLY A 14 -7.08 -10.99 2.65
CA GLY A 14 -6.53 -11.06 4.00
C GLY A 14 -5.71 -12.32 4.24
N GLY A 15 -4.56 -12.18 4.89
CA GLY A 15 -3.63 -13.29 5.17
C GLY A 15 -2.79 -13.74 3.97
N THR A 16 -3.03 -13.20 2.77
CA THR A 16 -2.26 -13.51 1.56
C THR A 16 -1.34 -12.35 1.19
N PRO A 17 -0.07 -12.60 0.81
CA PRO A 17 0.81 -11.55 0.31
C PRO A 17 0.21 -10.81 -0.89
N CYS A 18 0.24 -9.48 -0.83
CA CYS A 18 -0.20 -8.57 -1.87
C CYS A 18 0.97 -7.65 -2.25
N SER A 19 1.14 -7.39 -3.56
CA SER A 19 2.19 -6.51 -4.06
C SER A 19 1.63 -5.10 -4.25
N LEU A 20 2.27 -4.13 -3.61
CA LEU A 20 2.12 -2.71 -3.92
C LEU A 20 3.21 -2.33 -4.90
N GLN A 21 2.86 -1.60 -5.97
CA GLN A 21 3.85 -1.12 -6.94
C GLN A 21 3.57 0.33 -7.31
N TRP A 22 4.64 1.06 -7.58
CA TRP A 22 4.61 2.45 -8.00
C TRP A 22 5.74 2.74 -8.99
N LEU A 23 5.56 3.82 -9.75
CA LEU A 23 6.52 4.32 -10.73
C LEU A 23 6.96 5.74 -10.36
N ASP A 24 8.18 6.08 -10.74
CA ASP A 24 8.59 7.46 -10.89
C ASP A 24 8.14 7.93 -12.28
N ASP A 25 7.17 8.84 -12.30
CA ASP A 25 6.61 9.45 -13.51
C ASP A 25 7.40 10.68 -13.96
N GLY A 26 8.45 11.07 -13.22
CA GLY A 26 9.23 12.27 -13.48
C GLY A 26 8.58 13.56 -12.97
N ASP A 27 7.39 13.46 -12.35
CA ASP A 27 6.71 14.58 -11.72
C ASP A 27 7.26 14.81 -10.31
N ALA A 28 7.65 16.05 -10.03
CA ALA A 28 8.21 16.42 -8.74
C ALA A 28 7.16 16.32 -7.59
N PRO A 29 7.55 15.84 -6.39
CA PRO A 29 8.88 15.32 -6.04
C PRO A 29 9.14 13.93 -6.64
N LEU A 30 10.38 13.74 -7.11
CA LEU A 30 10.86 12.44 -7.58
C LEU A 30 10.93 11.44 -6.42
N LEU A 31 10.90 10.13 -6.70
CA LEU A 31 10.91 9.11 -5.64
C LEU A 31 12.13 9.25 -4.70
N ASN A 32 13.29 9.55 -5.28
CA ASN A 32 14.54 9.75 -4.54
C ASN A 32 14.51 10.96 -3.58
N GLU A 33 13.62 11.93 -3.81
CA GLU A 33 13.41 13.10 -2.96
C GLU A 33 12.37 12.86 -1.86
N ILE A 34 11.49 11.87 -2.02
CA ILE A 34 10.45 11.52 -1.03
C ILE A 34 11.06 10.77 0.17
N GLY A 35 11.87 9.75 -0.07
CA GLY A 35 12.49 8.95 0.99
C GLY A 35 11.52 8.01 1.72
N VAL A 36 11.54 8.02 3.05
CA VAL A 36 10.74 7.11 3.89
C VAL A 36 9.30 7.62 4.02
N VAL A 37 8.34 6.78 3.67
CA VAL A 37 6.90 7.04 3.79
C VAL A 37 6.24 6.09 4.75
N THR A 38 5.12 6.53 5.34
CA THR A 38 4.23 5.66 6.10
C THR A 38 3.01 5.33 5.25
N ALA A 39 2.66 4.06 5.17
CA ALA A 39 1.48 3.58 4.45
C ALA A 39 0.49 2.90 5.42
N GLY A 40 -0.79 3.00 5.12
CA GLY A 40 -1.86 2.40 5.91
C GLY A 40 -2.94 1.78 5.01
N LEU A 41 -3.54 0.70 5.49
CA LEU A 41 -4.75 0.12 4.92
C LEU A 41 -5.95 0.76 5.60
N PHE A 42 -6.86 1.29 4.79
CA PHE A 42 -8.05 1.99 5.25
C PHE A 42 -9.33 1.32 4.73
N THR A 43 -10.42 1.48 5.46
CA THR A 43 -11.76 1.01 5.05
C THR A 43 -12.83 2.08 5.26
N GLY A 44 -13.91 2.03 4.48
CA GLY A 44 -15.06 2.93 4.60
C GLY A 44 -14.67 4.41 4.58
N LYS A 45 -15.02 5.14 5.64
CA LYS A 45 -14.74 6.58 5.82
C LYS A 45 -13.27 6.85 6.20
N GLN A 46 -12.33 6.25 5.49
CA GLN A 46 -10.88 6.34 5.77
C GLN A 46 -10.50 5.91 7.19
N GLN A 47 -11.16 4.87 7.73
CA GLN A 47 -10.76 4.30 9.00
C GLN A 47 -9.52 3.44 8.81
N LEU A 48 -8.43 3.79 9.50
CA LEU A 48 -7.19 3.00 9.49
C LEU A 48 -7.45 1.65 10.16
N VAL A 49 -7.17 0.55 9.45
CA VAL A 49 -7.33 -0.81 9.96
C VAL A 49 -6.03 -1.59 10.06
N GLN A 50 -4.98 -1.13 9.38
CA GLN A 50 -3.64 -1.69 9.51
C GLN A 50 -2.59 -0.65 9.09
N THR A 51 -1.57 -0.45 9.92
CA THR A 51 -0.38 0.29 9.52
C THR A 51 0.60 -0.65 8.84
N ILE A 52 1.09 -0.26 7.66
CA ILE A 52 2.16 -0.98 6.95
C ILE A 52 3.49 -0.46 7.50
N LYS A 53 4.50 -1.35 7.59
CA LYS A 53 5.84 -0.93 8.01
C LYS A 53 6.32 0.24 7.14
N PRO A 54 7.03 1.24 7.72
CA PRO A 54 7.59 2.34 6.94
C PRO A 54 8.36 1.82 5.73
N LEU A 55 8.13 2.46 4.59
CA LEU A 55 8.66 2.07 3.30
C LEU A 55 9.60 3.16 2.81
N ASP A 56 10.83 2.81 2.46
CA ASP A 56 11.71 3.75 1.77
C ASP A 56 11.46 3.67 0.26
N VAL A 57 10.74 4.64 -0.29
CA VAL A 57 10.40 4.65 -1.72
C VAL A 57 11.51 5.25 -2.59
N SER A 58 12.59 5.77 -1.99
CA SER A 58 13.69 6.39 -2.74
C SER A 58 14.41 5.45 -3.70
N ASN A 59 14.41 4.16 -3.37
CA ASN A 59 15.11 3.12 -4.14
C ASN A 59 14.25 1.88 -4.41
N LEU A 60 12.99 1.88 -3.97
CA LEU A 60 12.06 0.75 -4.13
C LEU A 60 10.91 1.18 -5.04
N HIS A 61 10.48 0.28 -5.92
CA HIS A 61 9.32 0.46 -6.80
C HIS A 61 8.18 -0.54 -6.50
N SER A 62 8.43 -1.44 -5.55
CA SER A 62 7.49 -2.48 -5.15
C SER A 62 7.75 -2.91 -3.71
N VAL A 63 6.69 -3.23 -2.99
CA VAL A 63 6.77 -3.93 -1.70
C VAL A 63 5.70 -5.00 -1.63
N GLN A 64 6.00 -6.08 -0.90
CA GLN A 64 4.98 -7.04 -0.49
C GLN A 64 4.50 -6.72 0.93
N PHE A 65 3.19 -6.67 1.10
CA PHE A 65 2.56 -6.61 2.41
C PHE A 65 1.46 -7.66 2.50
N THR A 66 1.14 -8.09 3.72
CA THR A 66 0.05 -9.02 3.96
C THR A 66 -1.08 -8.26 4.66
N PRO A 67 -2.24 -8.08 4.01
CA PRO A 67 -3.40 -7.50 4.67
C PRO A 67 -3.80 -8.40 5.85
N ASN A 68 -4.06 -7.80 7.01
CA ASN A 68 -4.55 -8.57 8.16
C ASN A 68 -5.95 -9.09 7.85
N ALA A 69 -6.14 -10.42 7.87
CA ALA A 69 -7.45 -11.04 7.63
C ALA A 69 -8.51 -10.65 8.66
N GLN A 70 -8.07 -10.24 9.86
CA GLN A 70 -8.95 -9.76 10.92
C GLN A 70 -9.24 -8.25 10.81
N ALA A 71 -8.66 -7.55 9.83
CA ALA A 71 -8.87 -6.12 9.64
C ALA A 71 -10.08 -5.84 8.74
N GLY A 72 -10.98 -4.97 9.21
CA GLY A 72 -12.14 -4.49 8.45
C GLY A 72 -13.46 -5.21 8.76
N PRO A 73 -14.58 -4.80 8.14
CA PRO A 73 -15.92 -5.27 8.51
C PRO A 73 -16.21 -6.74 8.19
N ASN A 74 -15.44 -7.34 7.27
CA ASN A 74 -15.62 -8.73 6.82
C ASN A 74 -14.74 -9.72 7.62
N SER A 75 -14.14 -9.30 8.73
CA SER A 75 -13.19 -10.09 9.52
C SER A 75 -13.81 -11.18 10.39
N GLY A 76 -15.11 -11.40 10.31
CA GLY A 76 -15.80 -12.44 11.06
C GLY A 76 -17.15 -12.74 10.44
N SER A 77 -17.29 -13.96 9.93
CA SER A 77 -18.56 -14.69 9.90
C SER A 77 -18.79 -15.35 11.25
#